data_AF-A0A4Q4UK26-F1
#
_entry.id   AF-A0A4Q4UK26-F1
#
_cell.length_a   1.000
_cell.length_b   1.000
_cell.length_c   1.000
_cell.angle_alpha   90.00
_cell.angle_beta   90.00
_cell.angle_gamma   90.00
#
_symmetry.space_group_name_H-M   'P 1'
#
loop_
_entity.id
_entity.type
_entity.pdbx_description
1 polymer ?
#
loop_
_entity_poly.entity_id
_entity_poly.type
_entity_poly.pdbx_seq_one_letter_code
_entity_poly.pdbx_strand_id
1 'polypeptide(L)'
;MAGAADLRGKAHSLLDSQPEMPDILYCVAGGTSTELGFLLDLEPQVFERCMNNNYYSSVYPAQAVLKRWTKDDENAETPPSPRLRKIIFVNSSASLVPVPGYLAYSEAAKAAQRALADTLRLEAMRYSGPKSTYIVQCIFAHNYITPTFLEEQKNKPELTKRIEQTSGDLAALEKDFPYAHKTAPEMVAAASSNDFAVMDKRLGPQVLWANAIASSPKRGWASVIEKHQDNRRDQRQPFFHDRSPLYAFIAIRFPAMRLSSAVLTAALPLACAQTSSPKRGLVFVPDPRWPEDAAVWTSQPGSPLTWYYNYEWEPSAEFAGLPQEDFEFVPMLWGAPEDEDDASFRESIEAQIDAGRDIRHVLAFNEPDGPQGQSGGSAVDPATAARVWIRNIEPLADRGVKLGLPACTGGWGGIPWLQQFLGNCSELVSSGGEGRNCTYDFVNIHWYGNFEGLASHMGSYSAAFPNITQWITEYNFDNQDLPTTQEFFNMSSEYFDRMDSVGRYSYFGSFRSEASNVGPNAVMLSNDGQLTDIGSWYLGGSATGVDPQSSAAAAWLSPVSFAVALVVGIILMEALH
;
A
#
# COMPACT_ATOMS: atom_id res chain seq x y z
N MET A 1 8.12 15.09 40.99
CA MET A 1 6.96 14.40 41.62
C MET A 1 5.81 15.31 42.09
N ALA A 2 6.03 16.58 42.48
CA ALA A 2 4.93 17.47 42.91
C ALA A 2 4.00 17.95 41.78
N GLY A 3 4.47 18.05 40.52
CA GLY A 3 3.66 18.55 39.39
C GLY A 3 2.66 17.56 38.78
N ALA A 4 2.95 16.25 38.76
CA ALA A 4 2.04 15.24 38.21
C ALA A 4 0.82 14.97 39.11
N ALA A 5 1.00 15.10 40.43
CA ALA A 5 -0.08 14.99 41.42
C ALA A 5 -1.10 16.14 41.29
N ASP A 6 -0.63 17.34 40.91
CA ASP A 6 -1.45 18.54 40.71
C ASP A 6 -2.33 18.44 39.44
N LEU A 7 -1.76 17.95 38.32
CA LEU A 7 -2.50 17.76 37.06
C LEU A 7 -3.63 16.73 37.20
N ARG A 8 -3.37 15.60 37.89
CA ARG A 8 -4.39 14.57 38.14
C ARG A 8 -5.56 15.11 38.95
N GLY A 9 -5.27 15.81 40.06
CA GLY A 9 -6.32 16.41 40.90
C GLY A 9 -7.16 17.42 40.14
N LYS A 10 -6.51 18.30 39.37
CA LYS A 10 -7.17 19.31 38.53
C LYS A 10 -8.07 18.72 37.45
N ALA A 11 -7.65 17.67 36.76
CA ALA A 11 -8.45 17.04 35.70
C ALA A 11 -9.76 16.44 36.24
N HIS A 12 -9.68 15.71 37.36
CA HIS A 12 -10.87 15.15 38.01
C HIS A 12 -11.79 16.25 38.56
N SER A 13 -11.26 17.22 39.30
CA SER A 13 -12.06 18.32 39.86
C SER A 13 -12.71 19.21 38.80
N LEU A 14 -12.03 19.46 37.68
CA LEU A 14 -12.56 20.27 36.58
C LEU A 14 -13.72 19.57 35.88
N LEU A 15 -13.59 18.27 35.61
CA LEU A 15 -14.68 17.47 35.03
C LEU A 15 -15.86 17.43 35.99
N ASP A 16 -15.63 17.18 37.28
CA ASP A 16 -16.69 17.15 38.30
C ASP A 16 -17.41 18.49 38.47
N SER A 17 -16.73 19.60 38.20
CA SER A 17 -17.34 20.95 38.23
C SER A 17 -18.20 21.30 37.02
N GLN A 18 -18.17 20.50 35.94
CA GLN A 18 -19.00 20.76 34.75
C GLN A 18 -20.49 20.48 35.03
N PRO A 19 -21.40 21.37 34.59
CA PRO A 19 -22.83 21.24 34.84
C PRO A 19 -23.46 20.05 34.11
N GLU A 20 -22.89 19.68 32.95
CA GLU A 20 -23.33 18.55 32.13
C GLU A 20 -22.19 17.57 31.90
N MET A 21 -22.53 16.30 31.76
CA MET A 21 -21.55 15.26 31.48
C MET A 21 -21.29 15.18 29.97
N PRO A 22 -20.04 15.38 29.51
CA PRO A 22 -19.74 15.40 28.07
C PRO A 22 -19.91 14.02 27.44
N ASP A 23 -20.42 13.95 26.22
CA ASP A 23 -20.46 12.71 25.41
C ASP A 23 -19.16 12.47 24.64
N ILE A 24 -18.41 13.54 24.35
CA ILE A 24 -17.18 13.48 23.57
C ILE A 24 -16.07 14.23 24.30
N LEU A 25 -14.91 13.59 24.44
CA LEU A 25 -13.70 14.20 24.98
C LEU A 25 -12.64 14.31 23.88
N TYR A 26 -12.19 15.54 23.60
CA TYR A 26 -11.04 15.80 22.73
C TYR A 26 -9.79 16.05 23.57
N CYS A 27 -8.85 15.11 23.52
CA CYS A 27 -7.52 15.25 24.11
C CYS A 27 -6.57 15.92 23.11
N VAL A 28 -6.65 17.25 23.02
CA VAL A 28 -5.80 18.08 22.14
C VAL A 28 -4.53 18.48 22.87
N ALA A 29 -3.69 17.50 23.19
CA ALA A 29 -2.40 17.75 23.81
C ALA A 29 -1.34 17.86 22.71
N GLY A 30 -0.75 19.01 22.47
CA GLY A 30 0.24 19.16 21.40
C GLY A 30 0.98 20.49 21.43
N GLY A 31 2.29 20.44 21.67
CA GLY A 31 3.18 21.59 21.55
C GLY A 31 4.60 21.26 22.00
N THR A 32 5.59 21.74 21.22
CA THR A 32 7.02 21.43 21.44
C THR A 32 7.91 22.64 21.20
N SER A 33 7.51 23.82 21.65
CA SER A 33 8.31 25.01 21.38
C SER A 33 9.73 24.93 21.97
N THR A 34 9.98 24.07 22.98
CA THR A 34 11.27 23.97 23.69
C THR A 34 11.78 22.56 23.90
N GLU A 35 11.08 21.55 23.38
CA GLU A 35 11.33 20.12 23.67
C GLU A 35 11.96 19.38 22.47
N LEU A 36 12.59 20.13 21.55
CA LEU A 36 13.19 19.62 20.33
C LEU A 36 14.72 19.59 20.41
N GLY A 37 15.31 18.50 19.92
CA GLY A 37 16.75 18.27 20.00
C GLY A 37 17.13 16.81 19.89
N PHE A 38 18.42 16.53 19.71
CA PHE A 38 18.95 15.18 19.81
C PHE A 38 19.14 14.80 21.28
N LEU A 39 19.23 13.50 21.56
CA LEU A 39 19.34 12.98 22.94
C LEU A 39 20.44 13.68 23.76
N LEU A 40 21.58 13.96 23.13
CA LEU A 40 22.74 14.56 23.80
C LEU A 40 22.58 16.07 24.06
N ASP A 41 21.65 16.74 23.38
CA ASP A 41 21.45 18.18 23.47
C ASP A 41 20.30 18.55 24.43
N LEU A 42 19.58 17.54 24.94
CA LEU A 42 18.39 17.74 25.78
C LEU A 42 18.69 17.49 27.25
N GLU A 43 18.33 18.46 28.08
CA GLU A 43 18.36 18.32 29.53
C GLU A 43 17.30 17.32 30.03
N PRO A 44 17.57 16.53 31.10
CA PRO A 44 16.63 15.52 31.60
C PRO A 44 15.21 16.04 31.88
N GLN A 45 15.09 17.28 32.35
CA GLN A 45 13.80 17.91 32.68
C GLN A 45 12.92 18.15 31.44
N VAL A 46 13.50 18.18 30.23
CA VAL A 46 12.77 18.31 28.97
C VAL A 46 11.89 17.09 28.74
N PHE A 47 12.39 15.89 29.02
CA PHE A 47 11.63 14.65 28.88
C PHE A 47 10.42 14.61 29.82
N GLU A 48 10.63 14.99 31.09
CA GLU A 48 9.54 15.07 32.07
C GLU A 48 8.48 16.11 31.65
N ARG A 49 8.92 17.28 31.21
CA ARG A 49 8.01 18.34 30.74
C ARG A 49 7.22 17.90 29.51
N CYS A 50 7.87 17.24 28.55
CA CYS A 50 7.22 16.77 27.33
C CYS A 50 6.15 15.69 27.64
N MET A 51 6.45 14.76 28.54
CA MET A 51 5.48 13.76 29.03
C MET A 51 4.31 14.41 29.76
N ASN A 52 4.56 15.42 30.60
CA ASN A 52 3.49 16.18 31.28
C ASN A 52 2.57 16.89 30.29
N ASN A 53 3.14 17.55 29.27
CA ASN A 53 2.41 18.37 28.32
C ASN A 53 1.62 17.56 27.28
N ASN A 54 2.10 16.37 26.90
CA ASN A 54 1.51 15.59 25.82
C ASN A 54 0.81 14.31 26.30
N TYR A 55 1.48 13.51 27.14
CA TYR A 55 0.95 12.21 27.58
C TYR A 55 0.02 12.37 28.79
N TYR A 56 0.52 12.95 29.89
CA TYR A 56 -0.25 13.02 31.14
C TYR A 56 -1.47 13.95 31.04
N SER A 57 -1.35 15.03 30.28
CA SER A 57 -2.48 15.90 29.90
C SER A 57 -3.56 15.19 29.08
N SER A 58 -3.27 14.03 28.48
CA SER A 58 -4.23 13.22 27.74
C SER A 58 -4.80 12.07 28.58
N VAL A 59 -3.94 11.37 29.34
CA VAL A 59 -4.36 10.18 30.10
C VAL A 59 -5.24 10.52 31.30
N TYR A 60 -4.99 11.65 31.98
CA TYR A 60 -5.78 12.00 33.17
C TYR A 60 -7.22 12.41 32.83
N PRO A 61 -7.48 13.28 31.83
CA PRO A 61 -8.85 13.55 31.39
C PRO A 61 -9.56 12.30 30.85
N ALA A 62 -8.87 11.47 30.05
CA ALA A 62 -9.43 10.24 29.52
C ALA A 62 -9.84 9.26 30.63
N GLN A 63 -8.99 9.07 31.64
CA GLN A 63 -9.32 8.25 32.81
C GLN A 63 -10.49 8.84 33.62
N ALA A 64 -10.50 10.15 33.83
CA ALA A 64 -11.52 10.82 34.61
C ALA A 64 -12.90 10.74 33.95
N VAL A 65 -12.99 10.97 32.64
CA VAL A 65 -14.25 10.88 31.89
C VAL A 65 -14.76 9.44 31.83
N LEU A 66 -13.87 8.46 31.60
CA LEU A 66 -14.25 7.06 31.48
C LEU A 66 -14.85 6.53 32.79
N LYS A 67 -14.22 6.86 33.94
CA LYS A 67 -14.74 6.52 35.27
C LYS A 67 -16.12 7.11 35.54
N ARG A 68 -16.37 8.32 35.03
CA ARG A 68 -17.66 8.99 35.22
C ARG A 68 -18.74 8.38 34.34
N TRP A 69 -18.44 8.10 33.07
CA TRP A 69 -19.37 7.44 32.16
C TRP A 69 -19.77 6.04 32.63
N THR A 70 -18.82 5.22 33.06
CA THR A 70 -19.14 3.87 33.55
C THR A 70 -20.02 3.91 34.81
N LYS A 71 -19.82 4.90 35.69
CA LYS A 71 -20.65 5.11 36.88
C LYS A 71 -22.05 5.65 36.54
N ASP A 72 -22.18 6.47 35.50
CA ASP A 72 -23.48 6.90 34.98
C ASP A 72 -24.27 5.71 34.43
N ASP A 73 -23.61 4.86 33.64
CA ASP A 73 -24.23 3.66 33.06
C ASP A 73 -24.70 2.65 34.12
N GLU A 74 -24.03 2.54 35.27
CA GLU A 74 -24.51 1.70 36.37
C GLU A 74 -25.90 2.14 36.87
N ASN A 75 -26.16 3.44 36.92
CA ASN A 75 -27.35 4.03 37.53
C ASN A 75 -28.44 4.42 36.50
N ALA A 76 -28.13 4.42 35.20
CA ALA A 76 -29.05 4.83 34.14
C ALA A 76 -30.02 3.72 33.71
N GLU A 77 -31.25 4.10 33.34
CA GLU A 77 -32.19 3.22 32.63
C GLU A 77 -31.72 2.96 31.19
N THR A 78 -32.11 1.81 30.63
CA THR A 78 -31.70 1.44 29.27
C THR A 78 -32.40 2.33 28.24
N PRO A 79 -31.68 3.18 27.49
CA PRO A 79 -32.26 4.03 26.47
C PRO A 79 -32.66 3.22 25.23
N PRO A 80 -33.57 3.74 24.38
CA PRO A 80 -34.00 3.09 23.13
C PRO A 80 -32.87 2.96 22.09
N SER A 81 -31.80 3.75 22.23
CA SER A 81 -30.55 3.59 21.49
C SER A 81 -29.37 3.87 22.42
N PRO A 82 -28.27 3.09 22.36
CA PRO A 82 -27.12 3.30 23.22
C PRO A 82 -26.52 4.70 23.03
N ARG A 83 -26.17 5.38 24.13
CA ARG A 83 -25.51 6.70 24.08
C ARG A 83 -24.10 6.55 23.52
N LEU A 84 -23.73 7.41 22.57
CA LEU A 84 -22.38 7.39 22.00
C LEU A 84 -21.42 8.17 22.91
N ARG A 85 -20.44 7.46 23.50
CA ARG A 85 -19.37 8.05 24.30
C ARG A 85 -18.05 7.94 23.54
N LYS A 86 -17.37 9.06 23.31
CA LYS A 86 -16.21 9.10 22.41
C LYS A 86 -15.00 9.80 23.02
N ILE A 87 -13.83 9.16 22.98
CA ILE A 87 -12.54 9.77 23.34
C ILE A 87 -11.71 9.92 22.08
N ILE A 88 -11.27 11.14 21.80
CA ILE A 88 -10.47 11.46 20.60
C ILE A 88 -9.12 11.98 21.06
N PHE A 89 -8.05 11.24 20.75
CA PHE A 89 -6.68 11.69 20.97
C PHE A 89 -6.16 12.39 19.73
N VAL A 90 -5.70 13.64 19.86
CA VAL A 90 -5.01 14.34 18.77
C VAL A 90 -3.51 14.08 18.89
N ASN A 91 -3.00 13.26 17.99
CA ASN A 91 -1.63 12.81 17.91
C ASN A 91 -0.90 13.43 16.70
N SER A 92 0.43 13.29 16.65
CA SER A 92 1.26 13.71 15.53
C SER A 92 1.51 12.52 14.61
N SER A 93 1.44 12.75 13.30
CA SER A 93 1.91 11.80 12.28
C SER A 93 3.39 11.45 12.45
N ALA A 94 4.20 12.31 13.08
CA ALA A 94 5.58 12.01 13.42
C ALA A 94 5.73 10.89 14.47
N SER A 95 4.66 10.49 15.19
CA SER A 95 4.70 9.31 16.08
C SER A 95 4.66 7.95 15.34
N LEU A 96 4.50 7.99 14.02
CA LEU A 96 4.44 6.80 13.17
C LEU A 96 5.81 6.40 12.63
N VAL A 97 6.79 7.31 12.65
CA VAL A 97 8.13 7.10 12.10
C VAL A 97 9.22 7.68 13.01
N PRO A 98 10.37 7.01 13.16
CA PRO A 98 11.54 7.56 13.85
C PRO A 98 12.08 8.83 13.18
N VAL A 99 11.94 9.98 13.86
CA VAL A 99 12.50 11.26 13.36
C VAL A 99 13.58 11.82 14.31
N PRO A 100 14.86 11.84 13.90
CA PRO A 100 15.92 12.47 14.67
C PRO A 100 15.62 13.94 14.97
N GLY A 101 15.80 14.33 16.23
CA GLY A 101 15.49 15.67 16.75
C GLY A 101 14.10 15.83 17.36
N TYR A 102 13.23 14.82 17.23
CA TYR A 102 11.92 14.74 17.91
C TYR A 102 11.88 13.73 19.06
N LEU A 103 13.03 13.29 19.57
CA LEU A 103 13.10 12.16 20.48
C LEU A 103 12.19 12.32 21.73
N ALA A 104 12.25 13.47 22.41
CA ALA A 104 11.43 13.71 23.60
C ALA A 104 9.93 13.87 23.28
N TYR A 105 9.59 14.27 22.06
CA TYR A 105 8.22 14.52 21.63
C TYR A 105 7.57 13.34 20.92
N SER A 106 8.03 13.04 19.70
CA SER A 106 7.41 12.02 18.83
C SER A 106 7.66 10.63 19.38
N GLU A 107 8.92 10.32 19.73
CA GLU A 107 9.33 8.95 20.10
C GLU A 107 9.06 8.59 21.56
N ALA A 108 8.88 9.60 22.42
CA ALA A 108 8.51 9.39 23.82
C ALA A 108 7.02 9.72 24.04
N ALA A 109 6.65 11.00 24.05
CA ALA A 109 5.35 11.40 24.55
C ALA A 109 4.18 11.09 23.60
N LYS A 110 4.35 11.31 22.29
CA LYS A 110 3.32 11.05 21.27
C LYS A 110 3.20 9.58 20.90
N ALA A 111 4.33 8.85 20.85
CA ALA A 111 4.31 7.39 20.75
C ALA A 111 3.62 6.74 21.96
N ALA A 112 3.88 7.22 23.19
CA ALA A 112 3.15 6.76 24.37
C ALA A 112 1.65 7.10 24.32
N GLN A 113 1.29 8.29 23.82
CA GLN A 113 -0.11 8.69 23.63
C GLN A 113 -0.81 7.80 22.58
N ARG A 114 -0.10 7.42 21.50
CA ARG A 114 -0.58 6.46 20.49
C ARG A 114 -0.86 5.10 21.12
N ALA A 115 0.13 4.54 21.81
CA ALA A 115 0.00 3.23 22.45
C ALA A 115 -1.15 3.20 23.48
N LEU A 116 -1.37 4.32 24.19
CA LEU A 116 -2.52 4.50 25.05
C LEU A 116 -3.83 4.46 24.26
N ALA A 117 -3.94 5.17 23.13
CA ALA A 117 -5.14 5.17 22.29
C ALA A 117 -5.43 3.78 21.70
N ASP A 118 -4.40 3.08 21.21
CA ASP A 118 -4.49 1.71 20.68
C ASP A 118 -5.05 0.75 21.73
N THR A 119 -4.49 0.79 22.94
CA THR A 119 -4.91 -0.08 24.04
C THR A 119 -6.32 0.29 24.54
N LEU A 120 -6.57 1.59 24.72
CA LEU A 120 -7.85 2.07 25.23
C LEU A 120 -8.99 1.81 24.24
N ARG A 121 -8.72 1.71 22.94
CA ARG A 121 -9.73 1.33 21.94
C ARG A 121 -10.30 -0.06 22.20
N LEU A 122 -9.46 -0.99 22.60
CA LEU A 122 -9.86 -2.36 22.94
C LEU A 122 -10.47 -2.41 24.34
N GLU A 123 -9.86 -1.74 25.31
CA GLU A 123 -10.35 -1.70 26.69
C GLU A 123 -11.74 -1.05 26.78
N ALA A 124 -11.97 0.04 26.03
CA ALA A 124 -13.24 0.75 25.99
C ALA A 124 -14.40 -0.12 25.49
N MET A 125 -14.14 -1.06 24.57
CA MET A 125 -15.16 -1.98 24.06
C MET A 125 -15.76 -2.87 25.16
N ARG A 126 -14.99 -3.16 26.21
CA ARG A 126 -15.48 -3.93 27.37
C ARG A 126 -16.60 -3.21 28.12
N TYR A 127 -16.60 -1.88 28.09
CA TYR A 127 -17.62 -1.07 28.77
C TYR A 127 -18.86 -0.81 27.89
N SER A 128 -18.76 -1.09 26.59
CA SER A 128 -19.89 -0.96 25.67
C SER A 128 -20.98 -1.98 25.97
N GLY A 129 -22.24 -1.52 25.94
CA GLY A 129 -23.41 -2.33 26.24
C GLY A 129 -24.70 -1.69 25.76
N PRO A 130 -25.87 -2.18 26.19
CA PRO A 130 -27.16 -1.65 25.75
C PRO A 130 -27.43 -0.20 26.18
N LYS A 131 -26.61 0.35 27.11
CA LYS A 131 -26.76 1.71 27.65
C LYS A 131 -25.90 2.74 26.92
N SER A 132 -24.62 2.42 26.70
CA SER A 132 -23.67 3.30 26.03
C SER A 132 -22.71 2.50 25.15
N THR A 133 -22.29 3.11 24.04
CA THR A 133 -21.25 2.61 23.14
C THR A 133 -20.02 3.49 23.30
N TYR A 134 -18.90 2.90 23.69
CA TYR A 134 -17.63 3.60 23.89
C TYR A 134 -16.74 3.46 22.66
N ILE A 135 -16.31 4.58 22.08
CA ILE A 135 -15.41 4.64 20.93
C ILE A 135 -14.17 5.45 21.31
N VAL A 136 -13.00 4.95 20.90
CA VAL A 136 -11.74 5.70 20.98
C VAL A 136 -11.23 5.94 19.57
N GLN A 137 -10.74 7.13 19.28
CA GLN A 137 -10.12 7.47 18.00
C GLN A 137 -8.79 8.19 18.25
N CYS A 138 -7.86 8.04 17.32
CA CYS A 138 -6.58 8.73 17.29
C CYS A 138 -6.47 9.50 15.97
N ILE A 139 -6.37 10.83 16.07
CA ILE A 139 -6.13 11.69 14.92
C ILE A 139 -4.62 11.79 14.72
N PHE A 140 -4.11 11.46 13.53
CA PHE A 140 -2.70 11.66 13.20
C PHE A 140 -2.54 12.94 12.37
N ALA A 141 -2.28 14.04 13.07
CA ALA A 141 -2.12 15.34 12.45
C ALA A 141 -0.77 15.48 11.73
N HIS A 142 -0.81 16.06 10.52
CA HIS A 142 0.39 16.56 9.86
C HIS A 142 0.77 17.96 10.39
N ASN A 143 1.92 18.49 9.96
CA ASN A 143 2.28 19.87 10.24
C ASN A 143 1.25 20.85 9.67
N TYR A 144 0.88 21.85 10.48
CA TYR A 144 0.02 22.97 10.14
C TYR A 144 0.46 24.22 10.92
N ILE A 145 0.23 25.39 10.35
CA ILE A 145 0.75 26.65 10.88
C ILE A 145 -0.06 27.07 12.11
N THR A 146 0.65 27.22 13.23
CA THR A 146 0.18 27.75 14.52
C THR A 146 1.25 28.67 15.12
N PRO A 147 0.90 29.54 16.08
CA PRO A 147 1.91 30.29 16.84
C PRO A 147 2.98 29.39 17.46
N THR A 148 2.58 28.22 17.98
CA THR A 148 3.51 27.23 18.54
C THR A 148 4.43 26.63 17.48
N PHE A 149 3.92 26.32 16.28
CA PHE A 149 4.73 25.83 15.16
C PHE A 149 5.80 26.84 14.75
N LEU A 150 5.47 28.14 14.71
CA LEU A 150 6.45 29.18 14.38
C LEU A 150 7.54 29.34 15.44
N GLU A 151 7.18 29.19 16.71
CA GLU A 151 8.16 29.20 17.81
C GLU A 151 9.05 27.96 17.78
N GLU A 152 8.45 26.80 17.51
CA GLU A 152 9.13 25.52 17.35
C GLU A 152 10.20 25.57 16.26
N GLN A 153 9.93 26.23 15.13
CA GLN A 153 10.90 26.38 14.03
C GLN A 153 12.19 27.11 14.44
N LYS A 154 12.17 27.92 15.50
CA LYS A 154 13.39 28.61 15.99
C LYS A 154 14.36 27.66 16.67
N ASN A 155 13.83 26.67 17.38
CA ASN A 155 14.61 25.75 18.22
C ASN A 155 14.80 24.36 17.58
N LYS A 156 14.07 24.07 16.49
CA LYS A 156 14.13 22.80 15.78
C LYS A 156 15.50 22.58 15.11
N PRO A 157 16.13 21.40 15.29
CA PRO A 157 17.38 21.07 14.60
C PRO A 157 17.23 21.12 13.07
N GLU A 158 18.25 21.61 12.37
CA GLU A 158 18.25 21.73 10.91
C GLU A 158 18.01 20.39 10.20
N LEU A 159 18.50 19.28 10.77
CA LEU A 159 18.22 17.95 10.23
C LEU A 159 16.72 17.64 10.25
N THR A 160 16.05 17.93 11.37
CA THR A 160 14.61 17.73 11.55
C THR A 160 13.82 18.60 10.58
N LYS A 161 14.22 19.87 10.40
CA LYS A 161 13.60 20.76 9.41
C LYS A 161 13.71 20.24 7.98
N ARG A 162 14.84 19.60 7.62
CA ARG A 162 15.01 19.01 6.29
C ARG A 162 14.11 17.81 6.09
N ILE A 163 14.02 16.93 7.09
CA ILE A 163 13.16 15.74 7.05
C ILE A 163 11.69 16.14 6.88
N GLU A 164 11.25 17.17 7.61
CA GLU A 164 9.87 17.67 7.52
C GLU A 164 9.61 18.63 6.36
N GLN A 165 10.64 18.97 5.58
CA GLN A 165 10.58 20.01 4.54
C GLN A 165 10.13 21.38 5.06
N THR A 166 10.49 21.72 6.31
CA THR A 166 10.17 23.00 6.95
C THR A 166 11.34 24.00 6.97
N SER A 167 12.32 23.83 6.07
CA SER A 167 13.56 24.64 6.03
C SER A 167 13.40 26.02 5.34
N GLY A 168 12.16 26.43 5.04
CA GLY A 168 11.84 27.68 4.32
C GLY A 168 11.48 28.86 5.23
N ASP A 169 11.37 30.06 4.64
CA ASP A 169 10.79 31.21 5.32
C ASP A 169 9.26 31.06 5.48
N LEU A 170 8.63 31.97 6.22
CA LEU A 170 7.19 31.89 6.49
C LEU A 170 6.37 31.85 5.19
N ALA A 171 6.79 32.58 4.16
CA ALA A 171 6.10 32.61 2.87
C ALA A 171 6.19 31.27 2.13
N ALA A 172 7.32 30.57 2.21
CA ALA A 172 7.47 29.22 1.69
C ALA A 172 6.61 28.22 2.48
N LEU A 173 6.61 28.32 3.82
CA LEU A 173 5.82 27.42 4.68
C LEU A 173 4.32 27.59 4.49
N GLU A 174 3.83 28.81 4.26
CA GLU A 174 2.41 29.09 3.97
C GLU A 174 1.91 28.47 2.65
N LYS A 175 2.82 28.20 1.71
CA LYS A 175 2.50 27.54 0.45
C LYS A 175 2.27 26.04 0.65
N ASP A 176 3.05 25.44 1.53
CA ASP A 176 3.11 23.98 1.69
C ASP A 176 2.28 23.47 2.88
N PHE A 177 2.00 24.33 3.87
CA PHE A 177 1.26 23.97 5.09
C PHE A 177 0.04 24.88 5.33
N PRO A 178 -1.16 24.30 5.54
CA PRO A 178 -2.35 25.07 5.88
C PRO A 178 -2.29 25.61 7.31
N TYR A 179 -3.07 26.66 7.56
CA TYR A 179 -3.30 27.18 8.91
C TYR A 179 -4.32 26.33 9.68
N ALA A 180 -4.21 26.33 11.02
CA ALA A 180 -5.09 25.55 11.90
C ALA A 180 -6.61 25.76 11.66
N HIS A 181 -7.04 26.96 11.26
CA HIS A 181 -8.45 27.24 10.98
C HIS A 181 -9.00 26.50 9.75
N LYS A 182 -8.14 26.03 8.84
CA LYS A 182 -8.51 25.19 7.70
C LYS A 182 -8.47 23.70 8.05
N THR A 183 -7.47 23.28 8.82
CA THR A 183 -7.27 21.87 9.18
C THR A 183 -8.22 21.38 10.29
N ALA A 184 -8.60 22.24 11.25
CA ALA A 184 -9.46 21.84 12.35
C ALA A 184 -10.87 21.38 11.90
N PRO A 185 -11.58 22.07 10.98
CA PRO A 185 -12.85 21.58 10.45
C PRO A 185 -12.74 20.22 9.75
N GLU A 186 -11.66 19.99 8.99
CA GLU A 186 -11.40 18.73 8.30
C GLU A 186 -11.20 17.59 9.29
N MET A 187 -10.42 17.81 10.35
CA MET A 187 -10.20 16.82 11.41
C MET A 187 -11.49 16.50 12.19
N VAL A 188 -12.32 17.50 12.47
CA VAL A 188 -13.62 17.30 13.13
C VAL A 188 -14.61 16.56 12.23
N ALA A 189 -14.64 16.89 10.93
CA ALA A 189 -15.45 16.16 9.96
C ALA A 189 -14.97 14.71 9.84
N ALA A 190 -13.67 14.48 9.75
CA ALA A 190 -13.07 13.16 9.65
C ALA A 190 -13.27 12.32 10.93
N ALA A 191 -13.33 12.95 12.11
CA ALA A 191 -13.69 12.27 13.36
C ALA A 191 -15.13 11.70 13.38
N SER A 192 -15.99 12.10 12.43
CA SER A 192 -17.35 11.55 12.29
C SER A 192 -17.39 10.15 11.67
N SER A 193 -16.30 9.70 11.01
CA SER A 193 -16.19 8.38 10.36
C SER A 193 -16.26 7.19 11.34
N ASN A 194 -16.12 7.43 12.65
CA ASN A 194 -15.93 6.43 13.69
C ASN A 194 -14.71 5.49 13.48
N ASP A 195 -13.84 5.78 12.51
CA ASP A 195 -12.60 5.05 12.28
C ASP A 195 -11.60 5.29 13.41
N PHE A 196 -10.81 4.27 13.73
CA PHE A 196 -9.82 4.39 14.79
C PHE A 196 -8.73 5.41 14.45
N ALA A 197 -8.15 5.32 13.25
CA ALA A 197 -7.12 6.24 12.77
C ALA A 197 -7.76 7.29 11.87
N VAL A 198 -7.76 8.54 12.31
CA VAL A 198 -8.29 9.67 11.56
C VAL A 198 -7.11 10.46 11.02
N MET A 199 -6.96 10.47 9.71
CA MET A 199 -5.84 11.15 9.04
C MET A 199 -6.34 12.29 8.17
N ASP A 200 -5.44 13.23 7.94
CA ASP A 200 -5.58 14.16 6.84
C ASP A 200 -5.55 13.41 5.50
N LYS A 201 -6.29 13.89 4.49
CA LYS A 201 -6.32 13.33 3.14
C LYS A 201 -5.00 13.50 2.37
N ARG A 202 -4.05 14.26 2.90
CA ARG A 202 -2.72 14.44 2.32
C ARG A 202 -1.94 13.11 2.27
N LEU A 203 -1.20 12.92 1.17
CA LEU A 203 -0.44 11.71 0.88
C LEU A 203 0.59 11.35 1.98
N GLY A 204 1.26 12.35 2.57
CA GLY A 204 2.29 12.13 3.58
C GLY A 204 1.80 11.31 4.79
N PRO A 205 0.79 11.79 5.54
CA PRO A 205 0.20 11.04 6.65
C PRO A 205 -0.31 9.63 6.27
N GLN A 206 -0.94 9.48 5.11
CA GLN A 206 -1.45 8.20 4.62
C GLN A 206 -0.31 7.18 4.41
N VAL A 207 0.78 7.62 3.77
CA VAL A 207 1.99 6.80 3.58
C VAL A 207 2.65 6.44 4.91
N LEU A 208 2.76 7.39 5.85
CA LEU A 208 3.35 7.13 7.17
C LEU A 208 2.54 6.10 7.96
N TRP A 209 1.21 6.17 7.90
CA TRP A 209 0.32 5.20 8.55
C TRP A 209 0.38 3.82 7.91
N ALA A 210 0.32 3.74 6.58
CA ALA A 210 0.41 2.48 5.84
C ALA A 210 1.72 1.71 6.13
N ASN A 211 2.78 2.42 6.53
CA ASN A 211 4.11 1.86 6.79
C ASN A 211 4.46 1.78 8.30
N ALA A 212 3.54 2.11 9.20
CA ALA A 212 3.76 2.13 10.65
C ALA A 212 3.74 0.72 11.28
N ILE A 213 4.57 -0.21 10.78
CA ILE A 213 4.51 -1.64 11.11
C ILE A 213 5.08 -1.97 12.50
N ALA A 214 5.96 -1.13 13.06
CA ALA A 214 6.39 -1.09 14.46
C ALA A 214 7.52 -0.06 14.56
N SER A 215 7.78 0.47 15.76
CA SER A 215 8.89 1.41 16.05
C SER A 215 10.30 0.80 15.93
N SER A 216 10.51 -0.21 15.09
CA SER A 216 11.81 -0.87 14.89
C SER A 216 12.52 -0.28 13.67
N PRO A 217 13.69 0.38 13.85
CA PRO A 217 14.51 0.89 12.74
C PRO A 217 15.03 -0.21 11.79
N LYS A 218 14.93 -1.48 12.18
CA LYS A 218 15.32 -2.65 11.36
C LYS A 218 14.15 -3.27 10.58
N ARG A 219 12.90 -2.91 10.92
CA ARG A 219 11.67 -3.50 10.34
C ARG A 219 10.69 -2.44 9.81
N GLY A 220 11.09 -1.17 9.82
CA GLY A 220 10.33 -0.02 9.30
C GLY A 220 11.27 1.12 8.87
N TRP A 221 10.70 2.16 8.23
CA TRP A 221 11.44 3.33 7.76
C TRP A 221 12.14 4.08 8.92
N ALA A 222 13.41 4.46 8.74
CA ALA A 222 14.11 5.38 9.63
C ALA A 222 14.84 6.44 8.79
N SER A 223 14.66 7.71 9.12
CA SER A 223 15.32 8.83 8.42
C SER A 223 16.78 8.94 8.87
N VAL A 224 17.75 8.46 8.07
CA VAL A 224 19.20 8.55 8.37
C VAL A 224 19.91 9.40 7.32
N ILE A 225 20.78 10.32 7.75
CA ILE A 225 21.73 11.04 6.86
C ILE A 225 23.15 10.94 7.44
N GLU A 226 24.11 10.64 6.56
CA GLU A 226 25.54 10.47 6.82
C GLU A 226 26.20 11.83 7.10
N LYS A 227 26.99 11.89 8.18
CA LYS A 227 27.70 13.10 8.61
C LYS A 227 29.01 13.18 7.82
N HIS A 228 29.09 13.99 6.77
CA HIS A 228 30.38 14.34 6.15
C HIS A 228 31.22 15.15 7.15
N GLN A 229 32.04 14.46 7.95
CA GLN A 229 33.17 15.08 8.63
C GLN A 229 34.39 14.97 7.72
N ASP A 230 34.71 16.08 7.08
CA ASP A 230 35.99 16.30 6.43
C ASP A 230 37.09 16.32 7.50
N ASN A 231 37.93 15.29 7.56
CA ASN A 231 39.22 15.39 8.25
C ASN A 231 40.23 14.40 7.68
N ARG A 232 41.14 14.94 6.87
CA ARG A 232 42.46 14.36 6.59
C ARG A 232 43.20 14.12 7.90
N ARG A 233 43.58 12.87 8.21
CA ARG A 233 44.94 12.48 8.65
C ARG A 233 45.06 10.99 8.98
N ASP A 234 46.13 10.45 8.43
CA ASP A 234 46.99 9.35 8.86
C ASP A 234 46.59 7.87 8.73
N GLN A 235 47.53 7.16 8.10
CA GLN A 235 47.60 5.72 7.92
C GLN A 235 47.88 5.03 9.26
N ARG A 236 47.09 3.99 9.57
CA ARG A 236 47.52 2.66 10.09
C ARG A 236 46.28 1.84 10.44
N GLN A 237 46.06 0.73 9.74
CA GLN A 237 45.19 -0.37 10.15
C GLN A 237 45.90 -1.24 11.22
N PRO A 238 45.17 -1.94 12.11
CA PRO A 238 44.60 -3.26 11.76
C PRO A 238 43.14 -3.52 12.22
N PHE A 239 42.42 -4.23 11.35
CA PHE A 239 41.38 -5.25 11.59
C PHE A 239 40.37 -5.08 12.74
N PHE A 240 39.12 -4.80 12.38
CA PHE A 240 37.93 -5.57 12.76
C PHE A 240 36.89 -5.46 11.64
N HIS A 241 36.37 -6.61 11.17
CA HIS A 241 35.29 -6.67 10.18
C HIS A 241 33.96 -6.30 10.88
N ASP A 242 33.37 -5.17 10.50
CA ASP A 242 31.94 -4.92 10.69
C ASP A 242 31.30 -4.79 9.30
N ARG A 243 30.31 -5.64 9.02
CA ARG A 243 29.55 -5.69 7.76
C ARG A 243 28.23 -4.97 7.99
N SER A 244 28.20 -3.67 7.70
CA SER A 244 26.97 -2.87 7.60
C SER A 244 26.51 -2.79 6.13
N PRO A 245 25.20 -2.96 5.82
CA PRO A 245 24.69 -2.78 4.45
C PRO A 245 24.57 -1.29 4.08
N LEU A 246 24.70 -1.00 2.78
CA LEU A 246 24.57 0.33 2.18
C LEU A 246 23.15 0.91 2.38
N TYR A 247 23.07 2.10 2.98
CA TYR A 247 21.85 2.89 3.09
C TYR A 247 21.57 3.61 1.76
N ALA A 248 20.38 3.42 1.17
CA ALA A 248 19.96 4.13 -0.03
C ALA A 248 19.58 5.59 0.29
N PHE A 249 20.25 6.54 -0.36
CA PHE A 249 19.94 7.96 -0.32
C PHE A 249 19.10 8.36 -1.53
N ILE A 250 17.92 8.95 -1.31
CA ILE A 250 17.21 9.70 -2.36
C ILE A 250 16.93 11.11 -1.84
N ALA A 251 17.77 12.06 -2.26
CA ALA A 251 17.46 13.48 -2.17
C ALA A 251 16.72 13.88 -3.46
N ILE A 252 15.38 14.02 -3.39
CA ILE A 252 14.59 14.49 -4.53
C ILE A 252 14.81 16.00 -4.69
N ARG A 253 15.60 16.41 -5.69
CA ARG A 253 15.61 17.79 -6.20
C ARG A 253 14.53 17.93 -7.27
N PHE A 254 13.46 18.67 -6.97
CA PHE A 254 12.55 19.16 -8.01
C PHE A 254 13.13 20.43 -8.64
N PRO A 255 13.39 20.49 -9.96
CA PRO A 255 13.79 21.74 -10.62
C PRO A 255 12.60 22.69 -10.67
N ALA A 256 12.79 23.91 -10.17
CA ALA A 256 11.79 24.96 -10.22
C ALA A 256 11.61 25.48 -11.66
N MET A 257 10.53 25.07 -12.32
CA MET A 257 10.08 25.67 -13.58
C MET A 257 9.34 26.98 -13.25
N ARG A 258 9.92 28.11 -13.64
CA ARG A 258 9.28 29.43 -13.52
C ARG A 258 8.20 29.55 -14.59
N LEU A 259 6.94 29.69 -14.19
CA LEU A 259 5.88 30.20 -15.08
C LEU A 259 5.47 31.60 -14.64
N SER A 260 5.72 32.56 -15.53
CA SER A 260 5.16 33.90 -15.47
C SER A 260 3.71 33.86 -15.99
N SER A 261 2.79 34.35 -15.18
CA SER A 261 1.36 34.46 -15.52
C SER A 261 1.13 35.48 -16.63
N ALA A 262 0.72 35.03 -17.81
CA ALA A 262 -0.31 35.66 -18.64
C ALA A 262 -0.41 34.91 -19.98
N VAL A 263 -1.54 34.23 -20.21
CA VAL A 263 -2.42 34.37 -21.38
C VAL A 263 -3.44 33.24 -21.32
N LEU A 264 -4.70 33.64 -21.26
CA LEU A 264 -5.91 32.85 -21.35
C LEU A 264 -6.02 32.28 -22.78
N THR A 265 -6.05 30.95 -22.97
CA THR A 265 -6.71 30.27 -24.12
C THR A 265 -6.67 28.74 -24.00
N ALA A 266 -7.84 28.12 -24.24
CA ALA A 266 -8.11 26.70 -24.49
C ALA A 266 -7.63 25.67 -23.45
N ALA A 267 -8.57 25.20 -22.61
CA ALA A 267 -8.43 23.97 -21.86
C ALA A 267 -8.37 22.78 -22.84
N LEU A 268 -7.16 22.31 -23.15
CA LEU A 268 -6.92 20.93 -23.52
C LEU A 268 -6.60 20.17 -22.24
N PRO A 269 -7.18 18.97 -22.01
CA PRO A 269 -6.77 18.16 -20.89
C PRO A 269 -5.31 17.77 -21.11
N LEU A 270 -4.42 18.17 -20.19
CA LEU A 270 -3.12 17.52 -20.08
C LEU A 270 -3.40 16.09 -19.62
N ALA A 271 -3.46 15.17 -20.58
CA ALA A 271 -3.33 13.75 -20.31
C ALA A 271 -1.95 13.52 -19.68
N CYS A 272 -1.92 13.22 -18.38
CA CYS A 272 -0.76 12.60 -17.77
C CYS A 272 -0.64 11.20 -18.37
N ALA A 273 0.28 11.02 -19.33
CA ALA A 273 0.74 9.68 -19.69
C ALA A 273 1.41 9.08 -18.45
N GLN A 274 0.97 7.90 -18.02
CA GLN A 274 1.55 7.20 -16.89
C GLN A 274 2.94 6.68 -17.28
N THR A 275 3.90 6.72 -16.34
CA THR A 275 5.28 6.28 -16.60
C THR A 275 5.31 4.81 -17.03
N SER A 276 5.89 4.52 -18.21
CA SER A 276 6.09 3.15 -18.68
C SER A 276 7.16 2.46 -17.83
N SER A 277 6.83 1.34 -17.20
CA SER A 277 7.74 0.56 -16.37
C SER A 277 7.94 -0.82 -16.95
N PRO A 278 9.20 -1.28 -17.13
CA PRO A 278 9.49 -2.59 -17.69
C PRO A 278 9.11 -3.74 -16.74
N LYS A 279 8.61 -3.45 -15.53
CA LYS A 279 8.17 -4.44 -14.54
C LYS A 279 6.78 -5.02 -14.85
N ARG A 280 5.98 -4.35 -15.68
CA ARG A 280 4.60 -4.74 -15.98
C ARG A 280 4.57 -6.00 -16.84
N GLY A 281 3.72 -6.93 -16.45
CA GLY A 281 3.41 -8.12 -17.26
C GLY A 281 1.93 -8.39 -17.37
N LEU A 282 1.60 -9.39 -18.17
CA LEU A 282 0.23 -9.81 -18.44
C LEU A 282 -0.04 -11.15 -17.74
N VAL A 283 -0.98 -11.15 -16.79
CA VAL A 283 -1.72 -12.37 -16.50
C VAL A 283 -2.73 -12.54 -17.62
N PHE A 284 -2.56 -13.55 -18.48
CA PHE A 284 -3.38 -13.72 -19.67
C PHE A 284 -4.48 -14.75 -19.43
N VAL A 285 -5.72 -14.28 -19.41
CA VAL A 285 -6.92 -15.11 -19.27
C VAL A 285 -7.72 -15.06 -20.57
N PRO A 286 -7.41 -15.91 -21.55
CA PRO A 286 -8.13 -15.90 -22.83
C PRO A 286 -9.58 -16.35 -22.63
N ASP A 287 -10.51 -15.67 -23.30
CA ASP A 287 -11.91 -16.07 -23.36
C ASP A 287 -12.25 -16.52 -24.79
N PRO A 288 -12.66 -17.79 -25.00
CA PRO A 288 -13.03 -18.30 -26.32
C PRO A 288 -14.20 -17.55 -26.98
N ARG A 289 -14.97 -16.76 -26.23
CA ARG A 289 -16.03 -15.90 -26.76
C ARG A 289 -15.48 -14.71 -27.55
N TRP A 290 -14.27 -14.25 -27.24
CA TRP A 290 -13.62 -13.07 -27.84
C TRP A 290 -12.13 -13.29 -28.10
N PRO A 291 -11.76 -14.23 -28.98
CA PRO A 291 -10.36 -14.49 -29.30
C PRO A 291 -9.61 -13.27 -29.84
N GLU A 292 -10.33 -12.30 -30.42
CA GLU A 292 -9.76 -11.05 -30.93
C GLU A 292 -9.13 -10.17 -29.84
N ASP A 293 -9.55 -10.30 -28.58
CA ASP A 293 -9.05 -9.48 -27.46
C ASP A 293 -7.55 -9.70 -27.22
N ALA A 294 -7.01 -10.87 -27.60
CA ALA A 294 -5.58 -11.16 -27.46
C ALA A 294 -4.68 -10.17 -28.20
N ALA A 295 -5.15 -9.63 -29.34
CA ALA A 295 -4.40 -8.64 -30.10
C ALA A 295 -4.22 -7.32 -29.34
N VAL A 296 -5.12 -6.98 -28.40
CA VAL A 296 -5.08 -5.71 -27.65
C VAL A 296 -3.79 -5.57 -26.85
N TRP A 297 -3.26 -6.67 -26.30
CA TRP A 297 -2.13 -6.63 -25.36
C TRP A 297 -0.78 -6.31 -26.02
N THR A 298 -0.62 -6.63 -27.30
CA THR A 298 0.64 -6.52 -28.04
C THR A 298 0.57 -5.54 -29.22
N SER A 299 -0.63 -5.15 -29.66
CA SER A 299 -0.81 -4.22 -30.79
C SER A 299 -0.68 -2.75 -30.43
N GLN A 300 -0.72 -2.39 -29.14
CA GLN A 300 -0.62 -0.99 -28.72
C GLN A 300 0.81 -0.45 -28.88
N PRO A 301 1.01 0.63 -29.67
CA PRO A 301 2.33 1.24 -29.82
C PRO A 301 2.89 1.71 -28.47
N GLY A 302 4.07 1.21 -28.10
CA GLY A 302 4.73 1.59 -26.85
C GLY A 302 4.19 0.90 -25.59
N SER A 303 3.48 -0.24 -25.74
CA SER A 303 3.06 -1.08 -24.60
C SER A 303 4.26 -1.38 -23.68
N PRO A 304 4.13 -1.16 -22.35
CA PRO A 304 5.19 -1.39 -21.37
C PRO A 304 5.30 -2.87 -20.93
N LEU A 305 4.48 -3.77 -21.47
CA LEU A 305 4.45 -5.17 -21.07
C LEU A 305 5.69 -5.91 -21.59
N THR A 306 6.43 -6.55 -20.68
CA THR A 306 7.69 -7.26 -21.02
C THR A 306 7.63 -8.77 -20.80
N TRP A 307 6.57 -9.26 -20.16
CA TRP A 307 6.39 -10.68 -19.85
C TRP A 307 4.91 -11.04 -19.68
N TYR A 308 4.58 -12.31 -19.81
CA TYR A 308 3.26 -12.84 -19.51
C TYR A 308 3.30 -14.27 -18.98
N TYR A 309 2.21 -14.67 -18.34
CA TYR A 309 1.89 -16.06 -18.01
C TYR A 309 0.40 -16.29 -18.23
N ASN A 310 -0.01 -17.54 -18.39
CA ASN A 310 -1.37 -17.93 -18.78
C ASN A 310 -1.92 -19.09 -17.92
N TYR A 311 -1.35 -19.30 -16.72
CA TYR A 311 -1.60 -20.45 -15.84
C TYR A 311 -1.19 -21.82 -16.39
N GLU A 312 -0.57 -21.87 -17.56
CA GLU A 312 -0.15 -23.10 -18.23
C GLU A 312 1.38 -23.18 -18.34
N TRP A 313 1.87 -24.35 -18.70
CA TRP A 313 3.27 -24.61 -19.02
C TRP A 313 3.64 -24.36 -20.49
N GLU A 314 2.65 -24.14 -21.37
CA GLU A 314 2.83 -23.93 -22.81
C GLU A 314 2.42 -22.49 -23.18
N PRO A 315 3.14 -21.85 -24.11
CA PRO A 315 2.84 -20.49 -24.51
C PRO A 315 1.51 -20.41 -25.26
N SER A 316 0.71 -19.38 -24.96
CA SER A 316 -0.47 -19.03 -25.75
C SER A 316 -0.11 -18.82 -27.23
N ALA A 317 -0.89 -19.42 -28.14
CA ALA A 317 -0.60 -19.44 -29.58
C ALA A 317 -0.51 -18.03 -30.18
N GLU A 318 -1.25 -17.09 -29.62
CA GLU A 318 -1.32 -15.67 -30.01
C GLU A 318 0.01 -14.95 -29.79
N PHE A 319 0.81 -15.40 -28.82
CA PHE A 319 2.08 -14.79 -28.44
C PHE A 319 3.30 -15.69 -28.72
N ALA A 320 3.07 -16.96 -29.09
CA ALA A 320 4.14 -17.94 -29.29
C ALA A 320 5.20 -17.52 -30.32
N GLY A 321 4.81 -16.69 -31.30
CA GLY A 321 5.69 -16.12 -32.33
C GLY A 321 6.44 -14.85 -31.93
N LEU A 322 6.18 -14.28 -30.75
CA LEU A 322 6.88 -13.09 -30.26
C LEU A 322 8.25 -13.45 -29.66
N PRO A 323 9.29 -12.64 -29.89
CA PRO A 323 10.60 -12.84 -29.28
C PRO A 323 10.53 -12.79 -27.74
N GLN A 324 11.25 -13.71 -27.06
CA GLN A 324 11.31 -13.73 -25.59
C GLN A 324 12.02 -12.51 -24.98
N GLU A 325 12.81 -11.78 -25.77
CA GLU A 325 13.42 -10.52 -25.38
C GLU A 325 12.42 -9.36 -25.28
N ASP A 326 11.36 -9.40 -26.10
CA ASP A 326 10.31 -8.39 -26.13
C ASP A 326 9.15 -8.74 -25.20
N PHE A 327 8.74 -10.01 -25.20
CA PHE A 327 7.60 -10.49 -24.43
C PHE A 327 7.84 -11.93 -23.94
N GLU A 328 8.43 -12.03 -22.76
CA GLU A 328 8.80 -13.31 -22.17
C GLU A 328 7.57 -14.12 -21.77
N PHE A 329 7.54 -15.41 -22.16
CA PHE A 329 6.59 -16.35 -21.60
C PHE A 329 7.17 -16.97 -20.33
N VAL A 330 6.42 -16.91 -19.23
CA VAL A 330 6.79 -17.52 -17.96
C VAL A 330 5.87 -18.74 -17.72
N PRO A 331 6.37 -19.98 -17.92
CA PRO A 331 5.59 -21.19 -17.68
C PRO A 331 5.22 -21.34 -16.21
N MET A 332 4.04 -21.92 -15.96
CA MET A 332 3.53 -22.14 -14.61
C MET A 332 3.17 -23.60 -14.37
N LEU A 333 3.69 -24.20 -13.29
CA LEU A 333 3.15 -25.45 -12.75
C LEU A 333 1.99 -25.11 -11.82
N TRP A 334 0.77 -25.03 -12.36
CA TRP A 334 -0.38 -24.50 -11.64
C TRP A 334 -0.72 -25.27 -10.35
N GLY A 335 -0.62 -26.60 -10.36
CA GLY A 335 -0.94 -27.46 -9.24
C GLY A 335 -0.08 -28.73 -9.22
N ALA A 336 -0.27 -29.57 -8.20
CA ALA A 336 0.41 -30.86 -8.14
C ALA A 336 -0.23 -31.85 -9.13
N PRO A 337 0.56 -32.62 -9.91
CA PRO A 337 0.04 -33.73 -10.70
C PRO A 337 -0.58 -34.81 -9.79
N GLU A 338 -1.47 -35.65 -10.35
CA GLU A 338 -2.04 -36.78 -9.61
C GLU A 338 -0.98 -37.78 -9.15
N ASP A 339 0.04 -38.00 -9.99
CA ASP A 339 1.24 -38.77 -9.66
C ASP A 339 2.39 -37.81 -9.31
N GLU A 340 2.84 -37.82 -8.06
CA GLU A 340 3.90 -36.93 -7.59
C GLU A 340 5.28 -37.22 -8.24
N ASP A 341 5.46 -38.40 -8.85
CA ASP A 341 6.66 -38.77 -9.60
C ASP A 341 6.65 -38.26 -11.05
N ASP A 342 5.52 -37.72 -11.52
CA ASP A 342 5.34 -37.12 -12.84
C ASP A 342 6.32 -35.95 -13.02
N ALA A 343 7.12 -35.99 -14.08
CA ALA A 343 8.12 -34.97 -14.43
C ALA A 343 7.78 -34.21 -15.72
N SER A 344 6.57 -34.36 -16.23
CA SER A 344 6.14 -33.83 -17.54
C SER A 344 6.30 -32.32 -17.63
N PHE A 345 6.15 -31.61 -16.52
CA PHE A 345 6.36 -30.15 -16.49
C PHE A 345 7.81 -29.82 -16.78
N ARG A 346 8.74 -30.38 -16.00
CA ARG A 346 10.16 -30.19 -16.22
C ARG A 346 10.57 -30.60 -17.63
N GLU A 347 10.09 -31.75 -18.09
CA GLU A 347 10.41 -32.28 -19.42
C GLU A 347 9.91 -31.38 -20.55
N SER A 348 8.71 -30.79 -20.43
CA SER A 348 8.24 -29.77 -21.39
C SER A 348 9.13 -28.54 -21.38
N ILE A 349 9.48 -28.00 -20.21
CA ILE A 349 10.32 -26.79 -20.13
C ILE A 349 11.72 -27.06 -20.69
N GLU A 350 12.33 -28.19 -20.34
CA GLU A 350 13.61 -28.62 -20.89
C GLU A 350 13.55 -28.76 -22.41
N ALA A 351 12.47 -29.34 -22.95
CA ALA A 351 12.26 -29.48 -24.40
C ALA A 351 12.08 -28.11 -25.09
N GLN A 352 11.38 -27.16 -24.47
CA GLN A 352 11.24 -25.79 -25.00
C GLN A 352 12.59 -25.07 -25.05
N ILE A 353 13.42 -25.21 -24.01
CA ILE A 353 14.78 -24.66 -23.96
C ILE A 353 15.66 -25.31 -25.05
N ASP A 354 15.59 -26.64 -25.20
CA ASP A 354 16.35 -27.38 -26.21
C ASP A 354 15.91 -27.03 -27.65
N ALA A 355 14.64 -26.67 -27.83
CA ALA A 355 14.11 -26.14 -29.09
C ALA A 355 14.54 -24.68 -29.36
N GLY A 356 15.26 -24.04 -28.43
CA GLY A 356 15.82 -22.70 -28.59
C GLY A 356 14.98 -21.56 -28.02
N ARG A 357 13.92 -21.84 -27.25
CA ARG A 357 13.16 -20.80 -26.53
C ARG A 357 13.92 -20.42 -25.25
N ASP A 358 14.24 -19.14 -25.09
CA ASP A 358 14.93 -18.60 -23.91
C ASP A 358 13.97 -18.49 -22.70
N ILE A 359 13.65 -19.61 -22.07
CA ILE A 359 12.88 -19.65 -20.82
C ILE A 359 13.80 -19.24 -19.66
N ARG A 360 13.57 -18.05 -19.09
CA ARG A 360 14.43 -17.48 -18.04
C ARG A 360 13.83 -17.60 -16.64
N HIS A 361 12.51 -17.74 -16.52
CA HIS A 361 11.80 -17.83 -15.25
C HIS A 361 10.68 -18.87 -15.33
N VAL A 362 10.33 -19.47 -14.19
CA VAL A 362 9.13 -20.30 -14.03
C VAL A 362 8.36 -19.92 -12.77
N LEU A 363 7.04 -20.04 -12.85
CA LEU A 363 6.11 -19.96 -11.72
C LEU A 363 5.75 -21.36 -11.25
N ALA A 364 5.48 -21.49 -9.94
CA ALA A 364 5.01 -22.72 -9.32
C ALA A 364 3.53 -22.58 -8.92
N PHE A 365 3.09 -23.41 -7.97
CA PHE A 365 1.67 -23.61 -7.66
C PHE A 365 0.88 -22.32 -7.43
N ASN A 366 -0.35 -22.27 -7.98
CA ASN A 366 -1.30 -21.17 -7.82
C ASN A 366 -2.12 -21.37 -6.55
N GLU A 367 -2.04 -20.46 -5.60
CA GLU A 367 -2.81 -20.48 -4.34
C GLU A 367 -2.88 -21.86 -3.67
N PRO A 368 -1.75 -22.54 -3.42
CA PRO A 368 -1.76 -23.88 -2.85
C PRO A 368 -2.23 -23.90 -1.39
N ASP A 369 -2.15 -22.77 -0.67
CA ASP A 369 -2.66 -22.59 0.68
C ASP A 369 -4.19 -22.40 0.74
N GLY A 370 -4.82 -22.22 -0.42
CA GLY A 370 -6.27 -22.07 -0.54
C GLY A 370 -7.02 -23.35 -0.13
N PRO A 371 -8.28 -23.21 0.34
CA PRO A 371 -9.13 -24.35 0.67
C PRO A 371 -9.43 -25.21 -0.57
N GLN A 372 -9.47 -26.53 -0.35
CA GLN A 372 -9.84 -27.49 -1.39
C GLN A 372 -11.24 -27.19 -1.95
N GLY A 373 -11.36 -27.13 -3.27
CA GLY A 373 -12.64 -26.89 -3.96
C GLY A 373 -13.04 -25.42 -4.11
N GLN A 374 -12.18 -24.46 -3.74
CA GLN A 374 -12.35 -23.07 -4.15
C GLN A 374 -12.00 -22.92 -5.64
N SER A 375 -12.80 -22.14 -6.37
CA SER A 375 -12.55 -21.84 -7.78
C SER A 375 -11.31 -20.94 -7.92
N GLY A 376 -10.26 -21.44 -8.56
CA GLY A 376 -9.09 -20.65 -8.97
C GLY A 376 -7.75 -21.08 -8.36
N GLY A 377 -7.74 -21.74 -7.20
CA GLY A 377 -6.52 -22.21 -6.53
C GLY A 377 -6.27 -23.71 -6.67
N SER A 378 -5.01 -24.13 -6.46
CA SER A 378 -4.55 -25.51 -6.63
C SER A 378 -4.70 -26.39 -5.38
N ALA A 379 -4.83 -25.79 -4.20
CA ALA A 379 -5.07 -26.47 -2.92
C ALA A 379 -4.13 -27.69 -2.68
N VAL A 380 -2.83 -27.43 -2.61
CA VAL A 380 -1.78 -28.43 -2.44
C VAL A 380 -1.20 -28.33 -1.03
N ASP A 381 -1.04 -29.46 -0.32
CA ASP A 381 -0.40 -29.42 0.99
C ASP A 381 1.12 -29.20 0.89
N PRO A 382 1.78 -28.60 1.91
CA PRO A 382 3.19 -28.26 1.85
C PRO A 382 4.15 -29.44 1.65
N ALA A 383 3.78 -30.66 2.08
CA ALA A 383 4.66 -31.83 1.97
C ALA A 383 4.63 -32.40 0.55
N THR A 384 3.44 -32.50 -0.04
CA THR A 384 3.26 -32.87 -1.45
C THR A 384 3.89 -31.86 -2.38
N ALA A 385 3.67 -30.57 -2.13
CA ALA A 385 4.32 -29.49 -2.88
C ALA A 385 5.86 -29.62 -2.87
N ALA A 386 6.46 -29.97 -1.73
CA ALA A 386 7.91 -30.15 -1.62
C ALA A 386 8.43 -31.33 -2.47
N ARG A 387 7.72 -32.46 -2.51
CA ARG A 387 8.10 -33.63 -3.33
C ARG A 387 7.99 -33.32 -4.82
N VAL A 388 6.92 -32.65 -5.24
CA VAL A 388 6.74 -32.21 -6.63
C VAL A 388 7.78 -31.15 -7.01
N TRP A 389 8.12 -30.23 -6.10
CA TRP A 389 9.11 -29.17 -6.35
C TRP A 389 10.50 -29.71 -6.68
N ILE A 390 11.03 -30.64 -5.88
CA ILE A 390 12.37 -31.22 -6.12
C ILE A 390 12.44 -32.04 -7.41
N ARG A 391 11.29 -32.48 -7.91
CA ARG A 391 11.14 -33.27 -9.14
C ARG A 391 11.02 -32.39 -10.38
N ASN A 392 10.19 -31.35 -10.29
CA ASN A 392 9.78 -30.55 -11.45
C ASN A 392 10.41 -29.16 -11.53
N ILE A 393 10.63 -28.49 -10.40
CA ILE A 393 11.02 -27.08 -10.37
C ILE A 393 12.51 -26.90 -10.06
N GLU A 394 13.00 -27.49 -8.96
CA GLU A 394 14.39 -27.29 -8.53
C GLU A 394 15.44 -27.67 -9.60
N PRO A 395 15.31 -28.76 -10.36
CA PRO A 395 16.28 -29.12 -11.40
C PRO A 395 16.38 -28.09 -12.54
N LEU A 396 15.35 -27.25 -12.75
CA LEU A 396 15.39 -26.22 -13.79
C LEU A 396 16.42 -25.12 -13.48
N ALA A 397 16.84 -24.96 -12.21
CA ALA A 397 17.94 -24.07 -11.87
C ALA A 397 19.27 -24.48 -12.55
N ASP A 398 19.51 -25.79 -12.74
CA ASP A 398 20.70 -26.29 -13.44
C ASP A 398 20.68 -25.96 -14.94
N ARG A 399 19.49 -25.63 -15.48
CA ARG A 399 19.28 -25.12 -16.83
C ARG A 399 19.37 -23.59 -16.92
N GLY A 400 19.66 -22.90 -15.81
CA GLY A 400 19.75 -21.44 -15.73
C GLY A 400 18.42 -20.73 -15.57
N VAL A 401 17.34 -21.47 -15.30
CA VAL A 401 15.99 -20.91 -15.08
C VAL A 401 15.85 -20.43 -13.65
N LYS A 402 15.31 -19.23 -13.47
CA LYS A 402 15.00 -18.66 -12.15
C LYS A 402 13.68 -19.19 -11.61
N LEU A 403 13.66 -19.57 -10.34
CA LEU A 403 12.55 -20.30 -9.74
C LEU A 403 11.73 -19.39 -8.80
N GLY A 404 10.44 -19.23 -9.11
CA GLY A 404 9.49 -18.53 -8.26
C GLY A 404 8.86 -19.45 -7.23
N LEU A 405 8.82 -19.02 -5.97
CA LEU A 405 8.07 -19.75 -4.93
C LEU A 405 6.57 -19.85 -5.26
N PRO A 406 5.84 -20.84 -4.74
CA PRO A 406 4.40 -20.94 -4.94
C PRO A 406 3.67 -19.63 -4.57
N ALA A 407 2.69 -19.24 -5.38
CA ALA A 407 1.98 -17.98 -5.22
C ALA A 407 0.78 -18.17 -4.27
N CYS A 408 1.01 -17.97 -2.97
CA CYS A 408 -0.06 -18.12 -1.97
C CYS A 408 -1.09 -16.99 -2.03
N THR A 409 -2.28 -17.26 -1.48
CA THR A 409 -3.35 -16.26 -1.32
C THR A 409 -2.90 -15.06 -0.49
N GLY A 410 -3.63 -13.94 -0.58
CA GLY A 410 -3.43 -12.76 0.27
C GLY A 410 -3.78 -12.98 1.76
N GLY A 411 -4.17 -14.19 2.15
CA GLY A 411 -4.54 -14.55 3.52
C GLY A 411 -3.34 -14.72 4.46
N TRP A 412 -3.64 -14.81 5.76
CA TRP A 412 -2.62 -15.01 6.81
C TRP A 412 -1.92 -16.38 6.74
N GLY A 413 -2.45 -17.33 5.96
CA GLY A 413 -1.94 -18.71 5.83
C GLY A 413 -0.77 -18.86 4.86
N GLY A 414 -0.57 -17.94 3.92
CA GLY A 414 0.42 -18.07 2.85
C GLY A 414 1.87 -18.19 3.33
N ILE A 415 2.34 -17.25 4.18
CA ILE A 415 3.71 -17.29 4.71
C ILE A 415 3.96 -18.57 5.55
N PRO A 416 3.08 -18.94 6.50
CA PRO A 416 3.21 -20.22 7.21
C PRO A 416 3.23 -21.45 6.30
N TRP A 417 2.45 -21.45 5.22
CA TRP A 417 2.46 -22.54 4.23
C TRP A 417 3.81 -22.62 3.51
N LEU A 418 4.33 -21.47 3.03
CA LEU A 418 5.62 -21.39 2.34
C LEU A 418 6.79 -21.82 3.24
N GLN A 419 6.77 -21.44 4.52
CA GLN A 419 7.80 -21.85 5.48
C GLN A 419 7.80 -23.35 5.74
N GLN A 420 6.62 -23.97 5.85
CA GLN A 420 6.49 -25.42 5.97
C GLN A 420 6.96 -26.13 4.70
N PHE A 421 6.55 -25.64 3.54
CA PHE A 421 6.97 -26.15 2.23
C PHE A 421 8.49 -26.13 2.08
N LEU A 422 9.14 -24.99 2.36
CA LEU A 422 10.59 -24.85 2.29
C LEU A 422 11.32 -25.74 3.31
N GLY A 423 10.75 -25.91 4.50
CA GLY A 423 11.28 -26.83 5.51
C GLY A 423 11.28 -28.28 5.02
N ASN A 424 10.14 -28.75 4.52
CA ASN A 424 9.99 -30.09 3.95
C ASN A 424 10.91 -30.29 2.74
N CYS A 425 11.00 -29.29 1.86
CA CYS A 425 11.87 -29.33 0.70
C CYS A 425 13.35 -29.45 1.11
N SER A 426 13.79 -28.63 2.05
CA SER A 426 15.17 -28.64 2.55
C SER A 426 15.53 -29.99 3.19
N GLU A 427 14.58 -30.63 3.88
CA GLU A 427 14.77 -31.98 4.42
C GLU A 427 14.97 -33.02 3.31
N LEU A 428 14.19 -32.94 2.23
CA LEU A 428 14.28 -33.89 1.11
C LEU A 428 15.59 -33.79 0.33
N VAL A 429 16.13 -32.57 0.15
CA VAL A 429 17.38 -32.35 -0.60
C VAL A 429 18.63 -32.50 0.27
N SER A 430 18.48 -32.51 1.59
CA SER A 430 19.58 -32.75 2.52
C SER A 430 19.94 -34.24 2.56
N SER A 431 21.13 -34.59 2.07
CA SER A 431 21.61 -35.99 2.06
C SER A 431 23.01 -36.11 2.69
N GLY A 432 23.32 -37.27 3.26
CA GLY A 432 24.67 -37.57 3.79
C GLY A 432 25.12 -36.77 5.01
N GLY A 433 24.21 -36.03 5.66
CA GLY A 433 24.53 -35.19 6.83
C GLY A 433 24.92 -33.74 6.50
N GLU A 434 24.88 -33.35 5.22
CA GLU A 434 25.03 -31.95 4.80
C GLU A 434 23.65 -31.33 4.57
N GLY A 435 23.29 -30.35 5.40
CA GLY A 435 22.03 -29.61 5.27
C GLY A 435 22.07 -28.69 4.06
N ARG A 436 21.12 -28.85 3.13
CA ARG A 436 20.94 -27.99 1.96
C ARG A 436 19.53 -27.39 1.98
N ASN A 437 19.45 -26.10 1.68
CA ASN A 437 18.16 -25.44 1.46
C ASN A 437 17.76 -25.57 -0.01
N CYS A 438 16.45 -25.62 -0.27
CA CYS A 438 15.95 -25.58 -1.64
C CYS A 438 16.24 -24.24 -2.32
N THR A 439 16.50 -24.31 -3.62
CA THR A 439 16.83 -23.14 -4.45
C THR A 439 15.57 -22.39 -4.86
N TYR A 440 15.57 -21.07 -4.73
CA TYR A 440 14.54 -20.17 -5.25
C TYR A 440 15.13 -18.76 -5.43
N ASP A 441 14.57 -17.99 -6.36
CA ASP A 441 15.12 -16.70 -6.79
C ASP A 441 14.20 -15.52 -6.46
N PHE A 442 12.88 -15.74 -6.45
CA PHE A 442 11.88 -14.72 -6.17
C PHE A 442 10.66 -15.32 -5.47
N VAL A 443 9.91 -14.46 -4.77
CA VAL A 443 8.68 -14.83 -4.09
C VAL A 443 7.48 -14.21 -4.79
N ASN A 444 6.46 -15.03 -5.03
CA ASN A 444 5.23 -14.63 -5.68
C ASN A 444 4.19 -14.21 -4.64
N ILE A 445 3.46 -13.12 -4.92
CA ILE A 445 2.47 -12.53 -4.01
C ILE A 445 1.16 -12.30 -4.75
N HIS A 446 0.08 -12.84 -4.19
CA HIS A 446 -1.29 -12.50 -4.59
C HIS A 446 -1.92 -11.53 -3.59
N TRP A 447 -2.73 -10.61 -4.08
CA TRP A 447 -3.48 -9.71 -3.22
C TRP A 447 -4.81 -9.24 -3.82
N TYR A 448 -5.90 -9.51 -3.09
CA TYR A 448 -7.22 -8.99 -3.39
C TYR A 448 -7.72 -8.17 -2.20
N GLY A 449 -7.80 -6.85 -2.37
CA GLY A 449 -8.19 -5.91 -1.30
C GLY A 449 -7.62 -4.50 -1.48
N ASN A 450 -7.71 -3.68 -0.44
CA ASN A 450 -7.26 -2.29 -0.49
C ASN A 450 -5.73 -2.13 -0.57
N PHE A 451 -5.26 -0.92 -0.90
CA PHE A 451 -3.84 -0.61 -1.07
C PHE A 451 -3.05 -0.69 0.24
N GLU A 452 -3.63 -0.30 1.37
CA GLU A 452 -2.96 -0.39 2.67
C GLU A 452 -2.68 -1.83 3.06
N GLY A 453 -3.65 -2.72 2.79
CA GLY A 453 -3.47 -4.15 3.00
C GLY A 453 -2.40 -4.74 2.08
N LEU A 454 -2.38 -4.36 0.79
CA LEU A 454 -1.34 -4.75 -0.17
C LEU A 454 0.05 -4.36 0.32
N ALA A 455 0.24 -3.09 0.69
CA ALA A 455 1.52 -2.58 1.15
C ALA A 455 1.98 -3.30 2.43
N SER A 456 1.07 -3.52 3.38
CA SER A 456 1.34 -4.30 4.60
C SER A 456 1.71 -5.75 4.28
N HIS A 457 1.00 -6.39 3.35
CA HIS A 457 1.23 -7.77 2.95
C HIS A 457 2.62 -7.94 2.33
N MET A 458 3.01 -7.05 1.39
CA MET A 458 4.37 -7.01 0.85
C MET A 458 5.44 -6.77 1.92
N GLY A 459 5.14 -5.93 2.92
CA GLY A 459 6.01 -5.73 4.08
C GLY A 459 6.23 -7.03 4.86
N SER A 460 5.19 -7.83 5.05
CA SER A 460 5.30 -9.13 5.73
C SER A 460 6.15 -10.14 4.95
N TYR A 461 6.02 -10.18 3.62
CA TYR A 461 6.87 -11.01 2.74
C TYR A 461 8.33 -10.55 2.74
N SER A 462 8.57 -9.24 2.74
CA SER A 462 9.92 -8.67 2.87
C SER A 462 10.60 -9.09 4.18
N ALA A 463 9.82 -9.24 5.26
CA ALA A 463 10.33 -9.69 6.55
C ALA A 463 10.56 -11.21 6.60
N ALA A 464 9.69 -12.00 5.96
CA ALA A 464 9.81 -13.46 5.90
C ALA A 464 10.92 -13.93 4.93
N PHE A 465 11.13 -13.19 3.84
CA PHE A 465 12.07 -13.51 2.75
C PHE A 465 13.01 -12.31 2.48
N PRO A 466 13.96 -12.03 3.38
CA PRO A 466 14.82 -10.87 3.26
C PRO A 466 15.76 -10.97 2.04
N ASN A 467 15.92 -9.87 1.31
CA ASN A 467 16.72 -9.76 0.07
C ASN A 467 16.24 -10.63 -1.10
N ILE A 468 15.01 -11.11 -1.05
CA ILE A 468 14.39 -11.85 -2.15
C ILE A 468 13.50 -10.89 -2.94
N THR A 469 13.62 -10.93 -4.27
CA THR A 469 12.79 -10.11 -5.17
C THR A 469 11.34 -10.58 -5.10
N GLN A 470 10.41 -9.63 -5.10
CA GLN A 470 8.97 -9.90 -5.07
C GLN A 470 8.39 -9.76 -6.47
N TRP A 471 7.58 -10.75 -6.84
CA TRP A 471 6.74 -10.72 -8.04
C TRP A 471 5.29 -10.69 -7.58
N ILE A 472 4.55 -9.63 -7.94
CA ILE A 472 3.13 -9.53 -7.62
C ILE A 472 2.36 -10.12 -8.81
N THR A 473 2.20 -11.44 -8.80
CA THR A 473 1.66 -12.20 -9.94
C THR A 473 0.16 -12.01 -10.12
N GLU A 474 -0.56 -11.68 -9.05
CA GLU A 474 -1.96 -11.25 -9.13
C GLU A 474 -2.24 -10.17 -8.11
N TYR A 475 -2.85 -9.07 -8.54
CA TYR A 475 -3.44 -8.12 -7.60
C TYR A 475 -4.64 -7.39 -8.17
N ASN A 476 -5.62 -7.11 -7.32
CA ASN A 476 -6.79 -6.29 -7.63
C ASN A 476 -7.42 -5.73 -6.33
N PHE A 477 -8.25 -4.69 -6.44
CA PHE A 477 -9.22 -4.34 -5.40
C PHE A 477 -10.61 -4.74 -5.88
N ASP A 478 -10.95 -5.98 -5.58
CA ASP A 478 -12.11 -6.67 -6.12
C ASP A 478 -13.43 -6.09 -5.59
N ASN A 479 -14.47 -6.17 -6.43
CA ASN A 479 -15.85 -5.86 -6.08
C ASN A 479 -16.08 -4.43 -5.56
N GLN A 480 -15.22 -3.48 -5.93
CA GLN A 480 -15.36 -2.06 -5.59
C GLN A 480 -16.06 -1.24 -6.69
N ASP A 481 -16.47 -0.02 -6.33
CA ASP A 481 -16.94 0.97 -7.29
C ASP A 481 -15.81 1.47 -8.21
N LEU A 482 -16.18 2.02 -9.37
CA LEU A 482 -15.25 2.43 -10.42
C LEU A 482 -14.20 3.45 -9.94
N PRO A 483 -14.57 4.56 -9.27
CA PRO A 483 -13.60 5.48 -8.68
C PRO A 483 -12.59 4.79 -7.74
N THR A 484 -13.07 3.95 -6.83
CA THR A 484 -12.22 3.25 -5.85
C THR A 484 -11.21 2.32 -6.52
N THR A 485 -11.62 1.53 -7.52
CA THR A 485 -10.69 0.60 -8.21
C THR A 485 -9.70 1.35 -9.10
N GLN A 486 -10.11 2.47 -9.73
CA GLN A 486 -9.21 3.34 -10.48
C GLN A 486 -8.16 4.01 -9.57
N GLU A 487 -8.56 4.48 -8.39
CA GLU A 487 -7.65 5.05 -7.40
C GLU A 487 -6.65 4.00 -6.89
N PHE A 488 -7.12 2.80 -6.54
CA PHE A 488 -6.27 1.68 -6.17
C PHE A 488 -5.24 1.34 -7.25
N PHE A 489 -5.67 1.22 -8.51
CA PHE A 489 -4.79 0.94 -9.63
C PHE A 489 -3.68 2.00 -9.75
N ASN A 490 -4.04 3.28 -9.69
CA ASN A 490 -3.09 4.37 -9.81
C ASN A 490 -2.07 4.36 -8.65
N MET A 491 -2.52 4.16 -7.41
CA MET A 491 -1.62 4.08 -6.25
C MET A 491 -0.69 2.87 -6.33
N SER A 492 -1.23 1.70 -6.63
CA SER A 492 -0.47 0.43 -6.66
C SER A 492 0.57 0.38 -7.77
N SER A 493 0.20 0.75 -9.00
CA SER A 493 1.14 0.78 -10.13
C SER A 493 2.30 1.75 -9.90
N GLU A 494 2.01 2.97 -9.42
CA GLU A 494 3.04 3.96 -9.09
C GLU A 494 3.94 3.50 -7.92
N TYR A 495 3.37 2.78 -6.96
CA TYR A 495 4.12 2.17 -5.85
C TYR A 495 5.08 1.09 -6.36
N PHE A 496 4.63 0.14 -7.16
CA PHE A 496 5.46 -0.94 -7.70
C PHE A 496 6.57 -0.45 -8.63
N ASP A 497 6.30 0.57 -9.43
CA ASP A 497 7.27 1.17 -10.33
C ASP A 497 8.49 1.74 -9.56
N ARG A 498 8.27 2.26 -8.35
CA ARG A 498 9.32 2.84 -7.49
C ARG A 498 10.05 1.86 -6.58
N MET A 499 9.46 0.71 -6.29
CA MET A 499 10.00 -0.22 -5.29
C MET A 499 11.04 -1.16 -5.91
N ASP A 500 12.31 -1.04 -5.52
CA ASP A 500 13.40 -1.93 -5.98
C ASP A 500 13.19 -3.39 -5.59
N SER A 501 12.47 -3.63 -4.49
CA SER A 501 12.11 -4.99 -4.06
C SER A 501 11.14 -5.68 -5.02
N VAL A 502 10.42 -4.92 -5.85
CA VAL A 502 9.49 -5.45 -6.85
C VAL A 502 10.22 -5.64 -8.18
N GLY A 503 10.33 -6.89 -8.60
CA GLY A 503 10.90 -7.24 -9.90
C GLY A 503 9.87 -7.17 -11.02
N ARG A 504 8.67 -7.70 -10.77
CA ARG A 504 7.59 -7.80 -11.76
C ARG A 504 6.22 -7.72 -11.09
N TYR A 505 5.22 -7.26 -11.83
CA TYR A 505 3.83 -7.30 -11.38
C TYR A 505 2.84 -7.46 -12.54
N SER A 506 1.69 -8.07 -12.26
CA SER A 506 0.58 -8.27 -13.19
C SER A 506 -0.76 -7.96 -12.54
N TYR A 507 -1.46 -6.94 -13.05
CA TYR A 507 -2.80 -6.59 -12.59
C TYR A 507 -3.81 -7.62 -13.07
N PHE A 508 -4.58 -8.19 -12.15
CA PHE A 508 -5.57 -9.22 -12.48
C PHE A 508 -6.84 -8.59 -13.02
N GLY A 509 -6.95 -8.45 -14.34
CA GLY A 509 -8.10 -7.82 -14.99
C GLY A 509 -8.09 -7.88 -16.51
N SER A 510 -7.33 -8.81 -17.12
CA SER A 510 -7.11 -8.91 -18.57
C SER A 510 -8.31 -9.49 -19.35
N PHE A 511 -9.52 -9.18 -18.94
CA PHE A 511 -10.75 -9.76 -19.47
C PHE A 511 -11.85 -8.69 -19.53
N ARG A 512 -12.97 -9.01 -20.16
CA ARG A 512 -14.15 -8.13 -20.25
C ARG A 512 -14.90 -8.08 -18.92
N SER A 513 -15.60 -6.98 -18.67
CA SER A 513 -16.42 -6.79 -17.45
C SER A 513 -17.40 -7.94 -17.19
N GLU A 514 -18.04 -8.49 -18.22
CA GLU A 514 -19.01 -9.59 -18.09
C GLU A 514 -18.38 -10.96 -17.81
N ALA A 515 -17.08 -11.11 -18.03
CA ALA A 515 -16.32 -12.32 -17.69
C ALA A 515 -15.66 -12.22 -16.30
N SER A 516 -15.73 -11.04 -15.67
CA SER A 516 -15.02 -10.78 -14.42
C SER A 516 -15.58 -11.54 -13.23
N ASN A 517 -14.69 -12.20 -12.50
CA ASN A 517 -14.94 -12.75 -11.17
C ASN A 517 -14.47 -11.83 -10.02
N VAL A 518 -13.88 -10.67 -10.34
CA VAL A 518 -13.40 -9.65 -9.36
C VAL A 518 -14.22 -8.37 -9.39
N GLY A 519 -15.45 -8.47 -9.88
CA GLY A 519 -16.37 -7.34 -10.04
C GLY A 519 -16.21 -6.63 -11.39
N PRO A 520 -17.26 -5.90 -11.83
CA PRO A 520 -17.35 -5.40 -13.20
C PRO A 520 -16.41 -4.22 -13.50
N ASN A 521 -15.93 -3.51 -12.48
CA ASN A 521 -15.23 -2.24 -12.67
C ASN A 521 -13.71 -2.37 -12.75
N ALA A 522 -13.16 -3.48 -12.25
CA ALA A 522 -11.72 -3.67 -12.06
C ALA A 522 -11.06 -4.39 -13.25
N VAL A 523 -11.58 -4.15 -14.45
CA VAL A 523 -11.21 -4.85 -15.69
C VAL A 523 -10.54 -3.91 -16.67
N MET A 524 -9.72 -4.48 -17.55
CA MET A 524 -9.02 -3.74 -18.60
C MET A 524 -9.84 -3.57 -19.88
N LEU A 525 -10.87 -4.41 -20.09
CA LEU A 525 -11.74 -4.36 -21.26
C LEU A 525 -13.20 -4.17 -20.85
N SER A 526 -13.92 -3.34 -21.60
CA SER A 526 -15.38 -3.23 -21.46
C SER A 526 -16.10 -4.47 -22.01
N ASN A 527 -17.41 -4.56 -21.83
CA ASN A 527 -18.21 -5.64 -22.44
C ASN A 527 -18.10 -5.65 -23.99
N ASP A 528 -17.81 -4.49 -24.59
CA ASP A 528 -17.58 -4.36 -26.04
C ASP A 528 -16.14 -4.67 -26.48
N GLY A 529 -15.23 -4.99 -25.55
CA GLY A 529 -13.82 -5.22 -25.85
C GLY A 529 -12.97 -3.95 -25.99
N GLN A 530 -13.52 -2.78 -25.61
CA GLN A 530 -12.76 -1.52 -25.64
C GLN A 530 -11.91 -1.38 -24.37
N LEU A 531 -10.73 -0.77 -24.49
CA LEU A 531 -9.88 -0.49 -23.33
C LEU A 531 -10.60 0.46 -22.36
N THR A 532 -10.74 0.01 -21.11
CA THR A 532 -11.15 0.88 -20.00
C THR A 532 -10.03 1.84 -19.66
N ASP A 533 -10.29 2.79 -18.76
CA ASP A 533 -9.24 3.64 -18.20
C ASP A 533 -8.08 2.81 -17.62
N ILE A 534 -8.39 1.80 -16.81
CA ILE A 534 -7.37 0.90 -16.22
C ILE A 534 -6.58 0.17 -17.30
N GLY A 535 -7.26 -0.41 -18.30
CA GLY A 535 -6.59 -1.11 -19.39
C GLY A 535 -5.64 -0.21 -20.17
N SER A 536 -6.11 0.98 -20.53
CA SER A 536 -5.29 1.96 -21.25
C SER A 536 -4.11 2.42 -20.41
N TRP A 537 -4.32 2.80 -19.15
CA TRP A 537 -3.25 3.21 -18.24
C TRP A 537 -2.20 2.12 -18.02
N TYR A 538 -2.65 0.86 -17.90
CA TYR A 538 -1.76 -0.29 -17.73
C TYR A 538 -0.85 -0.47 -18.95
N LEU A 539 -1.40 -0.28 -20.15
CA LEU A 539 -0.68 -0.30 -21.42
C LEU A 539 0.06 1.03 -21.74
N GLY A 540 0.15 1.97 -20.80
CA GLY A 540 0.88 3.23 -20.95
C GLY A 540 0.12 4.33 -21.72
N GLY A 541 -1.16 4.14 -22.00
CA GLY A 541 -2.05 5.09 -22.64
C GLY A 541 -2.67 6.12 -21.69
N SER A 542 -3.49 7.01 -22.26
CA SER A 542 -4.29 8.00 -21.51
C SER A 542 -5.67 7.44 -21.12
N ALA A 543 -6.36 8.09 -20.19
CA ALA A 543 -7.75 7.75 -19.88
C ALA A 543 -8.61 7.72 -21.16
N THR A 544 -9.43 6.68 -21.30
CA THR A 544 -10.33 6.46 -22.44
C THR A 544 -11.74 6.97 -22.16
N GLY A 545 -12.11 7.08 -20.87
CA GLY A 545 -13.46 7.40 -20.43
C GLY A 545 -14.49 6.31 -20.73
N VAL A 546 -14.04 5.10 -21.08
CA VAL A 546 -14.90 3.96 -21.38
C VAL A 546 -15.38 3.35 -20.06
N ASP A 547 -16.70 3.31 -19.89
CA ASP A 547 -17.35 2.58 -18.80
C ASP A 547 -17.11 1.06 -18.99
N PRO A 548 -16.54 0.35 -18.01
CA PRO A 548 -16.31 -1.10 -18.10
C PRO A 548 -17.56 -1.91 -18.47
N GLN A 549 -18.74 -1.46 -18.03
CA GLN A 549 -19.99 -2.18 -18.29
C GLN A 549 -20.65 -1.78 -19.61
N SER A 550 -20.09 -0.81 -20.34
CA SER A 550 -20.62 -0.41 -21.63
C SER A 550 -20.54 -1.54 -22.66
N SER A 551 -21.64 -1.74 -23.38
CA SER A 551 -21.71 -2.48 -24.63
C SER A 551 -22.02 -1.50 -25.75
N ALA A 552 -21.61 -1.78 -27.00
CA ALA A 552 -22.08 -0.99 -28.13
C ALA A 552 -23.61 -0.94 -28.09
N ALA A 553 -24.18 0.27 -28.01
CA ALA A 553 -25.63 0.43 -28.18
C ALA A 553 -25.97 -0.24 -29.51
N ALA A 554 -26.84 -1.26 -29.50
CA ALA A 554 -27.39 -1.82 -30.72
C ALA A 554 -27.87 -0.65 -31.56
N ALA A 555 -27.16 -0.34 -32.64
CA ALA A 555 -27.53 0.71 -33.56
C ALA A 555 -28.79 0.25 -34.27
N TRP A 556 -29.92 0.35 -33.59
CA TRP A 556 -31.22 0.44 -34.22
C TRP A 556 -31.15 1.76 -34.99
N LEU A 557 -30.71 1.68 -36.24
CA LEU A 557 -30.99 2.70 -37.23
C LEU A 557 -32.51 2.84 -37.27
N SER A 558 -33.04 3.75 -36.46
CA SER A 558 -34.40 4.21 -36.62
C SER A 558 -34.50 4.75 -38.05
N PRO A 559 -35.42 4.24 -38.89
CA PRO A 559 -35.60 4.73 -40.26
C PRO A 559 -35.88 6.24 -40.33
N VAL A 560 -36.19 6.86 -39.19
CA VAL A 560 -36.48 8.28 -39.04
C VAL A 560 -35.22 9.14 -39.19
N SER A 561 -34.03 8.66 -38.81
CA SER A 561 -32.79 9.46 -38.90
C SER A 561 -32.26 9.60 -40.33
N PHE A 562 -32.55 8.64 -41.21
CA PHE A 562 -32.22 8.74 -42.64
C PHE A 562 -33.13 9.75 -43.36
N ALA A 563 -34.40 9.86 -42.94
CA ALA A 563 -35.35 10.81 -43.52
C ALA A 563 -35.01 12.27 -43.15
N VAL A 564 -34.55 12.53 -41.92
CA VAL A 564 -34.17 13.90 -41.50
C VAL A 564 -32.88 14.36 -42.19
N ALA A 565 -31.89 13.48 -42.37
CA ALA A 565 -30.67 13.82 -43.10
C ALA A 565 -30.92 14.09 -44.59
N LEU A 566 -31.85 13.35 -45.23
CA LEU A 566 -32.24 13.58 -46.62
C LEU A 566 -33.05 14.87 -46.81
N VAL A 567 -33.95 15.21 -45.89
CA VAL A 567 -34.75 16.43 -45.96
C VAL A 567 -33.88 17.67 -45.73
N VAL A 568 -32.92 17.62 -44.78
CA VAL A 568 -31.98 18.72 -44.56
C VAL A 568 -31.02 18.89 -45.75
N GLY A 569 -30.59 17.79 -46.38
CA GLY A 569 -29.76 17.82 -47.59
C GLY A 569 -30.47 18.41 -48.82
N ILE A 570 -31.76 18.14 -48.99
CA ILE A 570 -32.57 18.69 -50.08
C ILE A 570 -32.84 20.20 -49.87
N ILE A 571 -33.13 20.62 -48.64
CA ILE A 571 -33.36 22.04 -48.30
C ILE A 571 -32.08 22.87 -48.47
N LEU A 572 -30.90 22.29 -48.18
CA LEU A 572 -29.61 22.96 -48.40
C LEU A 572 -29.21 23.06 -49.88
N MET A 573 -29.66 22.14 -50.74
CA MET A 573 -29.41 22.23 -52.19
C MET A 573 -30.32 23.24 -52.91
N GLU A 574 -31.56 23.44 -52.45
CA GLU A 574 -32.46 24.46 -53.01
C GLU A 574 -32.10 25.90 -52.59
N ALA A 575 -31.31 26.07 -51.53
CA ALA A 575 -30.81 27.39 -51.10
C ALA A 575 -29.52 27.83 -51.83
N LEU A 576 -28.96 26.97 -52.69
CA LEU A 576 -27.70 27.19 -53.42
C LEU A 576 -27.86 27.25 -54.95
N HIS A 577 -29.10 27.38 -55.46
CA HIS A 577 -29.44 27.85 -56.81
C HIS A 577 -30.37 29.06 -56.69
#